data_AF-A0A354YWX8-F1
#
_entry.id   AF-A0A354YWX8-F1
#
_cell.length_a   1.000
_cell.length_b   1.000
_cell.length_c   1.000
_cell.angle_alpha   90.00
_cell.angle_beta   90.00
_cell.angle_gamma   90.00
#
_symmetry.space_group_name_H-M   'P 1'
#
loop_
_entity.id
_entity.type
_entity.pdbx_description
1 polymer ?
#
loop_
_entity_poly.entity_id
_entity_poly.type
_entity_poly.pdbx_seq_one_letter_code
_entity_poly.pdbx_strand_id
1 'polypeptide(L)'
;MACPELGLLLPNPYHFLQNEYPARQSAARLWYTGINHGDLNMQNILLDERDNVYIIDFSETGFRNIVSDFARLEPIFKFEMTRMGSEADMVAFLEMEQALARANSLDEVPTLVYRGDDPAVDKVY
;
A
#
# COMPACT_ATOMS: atom_id res chain seq x y z
N MET A 1 14.70 -6.22 14.02
CA MET A 1 13.77 -7.18 14.66
C MET A 1 13.73 -8.42 13.78
N ALA A 2 13.85 -9.62 14.32
CA ALA A 2 13.74 -10.82 13.49
C ALA A 2 12.26 -11.01 13.06
N CYS A 3 12.04 -11.34 11.80
CA CYS A 3 10.78 -11.84 11.25
C CYS A 3 11.03 -13.28 10.82
N PRO A 4 10.78 -14.25 11.73
CA PRO A 4 11.01 -15.67 11.48
C PRO A 4 10.28 -16.19 10.25
N GLU A 5 9.09 -15.68 9.98
CA GLU A 5 8.19 -16.08 8.90
C GLU A 5 8.80 -15.84 7.51
N LEU A 6 9.56 -14.74 7.38
CA LEU A 6 10.25 -14.39 6.14
C LEU A 6 11.73 -14.77 6.15
N GLY A 7 12.25 -15.26 7.28
CA GLY A 7 13.70 -15.48 7.46
C GLY A 7 14.52 -14.18 7.36
N LEU A 8 13.93 -13.02 7.68
CA LEU A 8 14.55 -11.70 7.50
C LEU A 8 14.73 -10.95 8.83
N LEU A 9 15.71 -10.04 8.86
CA LEU A 9 15.82 -9.02 9.90
C LEU A 9 15.15 -7.74 9.40
N LEU A 10 13.97 -7.42 9.94
CA LEU A 10 13.28 -6.18 9.64
C LEU A 10 13.94 -4.98 10.34
N PRO A 11 13.99 -3.81 9.68
CA PRO A 11 14.43 -2.58 10.32
C PRO A 11 13.53 -2.27 11.53
N ASN A 12 14.10 -1.70 12.58
CA ASN A 12 13.31 -1.25 13.72
C ASN A 12 12.44 -0.05 13.27
N PRO A 13 11.09 -0.15 13.28
CA PRO A 13 10.23 0.93 12.82
C PRO A 13 10.44 2.23 13.61
N TYR A 14 10.68 2.12 14.92
CA TYR A 14 10.94 3.28 15.77
C TYR A 14 12.25 3.98 15.37
N HIS A 15 13.31 3.22 15.08
CA HIS A 15 14.57 3.80 14.61
C HIS A 15 14.38 4.50 13.24
N PHE A 16 13.62 3.87 12.34
CA PHE A 16 13.32 4.46 11.04
C PHE A 16 12.57 5.79 11.19
N LEU A 17 11.51 5.83 11.99
CA LEU A 17 10.72 7.05 12.22
C LEU A 17 11.54 8.17 12.87
N GLN A 18 12.42 7.84 13.81
CA GLN A 18 13.21 8.83 14.55
C GLN A 18 14.41 9.37 13.74
N ASN A 19 15.06 8.54 12.93
CA ASN A 19 16.35 8.90 12.32
C ASN A 19 16.29 8.92 10.79
N GLU A 20 15.71 7.90 10.17
CA GLU A 20 15.73 7.73 8.70
C GLU A 20 14.69 8.63 8.01
N TYR A 21 13.48 8.72 8.56
CA TYR A 21 12.40 9.49 7.97
C TYR A 21 12.73 10.99 7.91
N PRO A 22 13.21 11.66 8.98
CA PRO A 22 13.63 13.05 8.90
C PRO A 22 14.77 13.28 7.89
N ALA A 23 15.73 12.35 7.81
CA ALA A 23 16.83 12.42 6.85
C ALA A 23 16.35 12.34 5.39
N ARG A 24 15.23 11.65 5.13
CA ARG A 24 14.61 11.51 3.81
C ARG A 24 13.57 12.59 3.51
N GLN A 25 13.14 13.36 4.51
CA GLN A 25 12.10 14.39 4.34
C GLN A 25 12.52 15.48 3.36
N SER A 26 13.83 15.78 3.26
CA SER A 26 14.40 16.72 2.30
C SER A 26 14.75 16.08 0.94
N ALA A 27 14.64 14.76 0.81
CA ALA A 27 14.97 14.05 -0.41
C ALA A 27 13.83 14.19 -1.43
N ALA A 28 13.92 15.20 -2.28
CA ALA A 28 13.06 15.34 -3.45
C ALA A 28 13.63 14.55 -4.63
N ARG A 29 12.77 13.79 -5.32
CA ARG A 29 13.08 13.17 -6.60
C ARG A 29 12.17 13.75 -7.66
N LEU A 30 12.70 13.98 -8.86
CA LEU A 30 11.87 14.26 -10.03
C LEU A 30 11.01 13.02 -10.30
N TRP A 31 9.71 13.24 -10.36
CA TRP A 31 8.72 12.21 -10.61
C TRP A 31 7.58 12.80 -11.44
N TYR A 32 6.78 11.94 -12.06
CA TYR A 32 5.56 12.37 -12.73
C TYR A 32 4.61 13.04 -11.74
N THR A 33 4.07 14.18 -12.14
CA THR A 33 3.10 14.95 -11.36
C THR A 33 1.74 14.99 -12.04
N GLY A 34 0.69 15.05 -11.24
CA GLY A 34 -0.68 15.14 -11.71
C GLY A 34 -1.57 15.84 -10.70
N ILE A 35 -2.85 16.00 -11.05
CA ILE A 35 -3.87 16.46 -10.11
C ILE A 35 -4.29 15.23 -9.29
N ASN A 36 -3.98 15.28 -8.01
CA ASN A 36 -4.31 14.25 -7.04
C ASN A 36 -5.37 14.77 -6.07
N HIS A 37 -6.15 13.87 -5.48
CA HIS A 37 -7.15 14.21 -4.49
C HIS A 37 -6.53 14.79 -3.21
N GLY A 38 -5.36 14.27 -2.81
CA GLY A 38 -4.59 14.75 -1.66
C GLY A 38 -5.02 14.15 -0.32
N ASP A 39 -6.30 13.82 -0.16
CA ASP A 39 -6.82 13.09 1.02
C ASP A 39 -7.59 11.81 0.65
N LEU A 40 -7.20 11.09 -0.41
CA LEU A 40 -7.97 9.91 -0.83
C LEU A 40 -7.83 8.76 0.19
N ASN A 41 -8.92 8.49 0.92
CA ASN A 41 -9.07 7.41 1.88
C ASN A 41 -10.49 6.83 1.79
N MET A 42 -10.77 5.71 2.48
CA MET A 42 -12.07 5.02 2.37
C MET A 42 -13.29 5.86 2.79
N GLN A 43 -13.11 6.89 3.63
CA GLN A 43 -14.20 7.80 4.03
C GLN A 43 -14.56 8.80 2.92
N ASN A 44 -13.62 9.06 2.01
CA ASN A 44 -13.79 9.95 0.85
C ASN A 44 -14.22 9.20 -0.42
N ILE A 45 -14.54 7.91 -0.29
CA ILE A 45 -15.04 7.04 -1.36
C ILE A 45 -16.46 6.59 -0.98
N LEU A 46 -17.45 6.92 -1.80
CA LEU A 46 -18.83 6.48 -1.64
C LEU A 46 -19.19 5.46 -2.71
N LEU A 47 -19.95 4.45 -2.31
CA LEU A 47 -20.57 3.46 -3.20
C LEU A 47 -22.09 3.61 -3.14
N ASP A 48 -22.75 3.59 -4.28
CA ASP A 48 -24.21 3.48 -4.34
C ASP A 48 -24.68 2.03 -4.52
N GLU A 49 -25.99 1.81 -4.52
CA GLU A 49 -26.61 0.48 -4.64
C GLU A 49 -26.33 -0.22 -5.99
N ARG A 50 -25.72 0.48 -6.96
CA ARG A 50 -25.38 -0.04 -8.28
C ARG A 50 -23.86 -0.14 -8.47
N ASP A 51 -23.11 -0.10 -7.37
CA ASP A 51 -21.65 -0.15 -7.32
C ASP A 51 -20.97 1.01 -8.08
N ASN A 52 -21.64 2.16 -8.24
CA ASN A 52 -20.97 3.35 -8.77
C ASN A 52 -20.08 3.96 -7.67
N VAL A 53 -18.85 4.32 -8.06
CA VAL A 53 -17.86 4.93 -7.17
C VAL A 53 -17.92 6.45 -7.31
N TYR A 54 -18.07 7.15 -6.18
CA TYR A 54 -18.00 8.61 -6.11
C TYR A 54 -16.87 9.02 -5.16
N ILE A 55 -16.08 10.00 -5.58
CA ILE A 55 -15.03 10.60 -4.75
C ILE A 55 -15.54 11.95 -4.25
N ILE A 56 -15.35 12.23 -2.96
CA ILE A 56 -15.83 13.43 -2.28
C ILE A 56 -14.69 14.12 -1.51
N ASP A 57 -14.93 15.37 -1.09
CA ASP A 57 -13.98 16.20 -0.32
C ASP A 57 -12.67 16.56 -1.05
N PHE A 58 -12.81 17.39 -2.08
CA PHE A 58 -11.68 17.90 -2.88
C PHE A 58 -10.89 19.04 -2.23
N SER A 59 -10.97 19.22 -0.91
CA SER A 59 -10.31 20.34 -0.22
C SER A 59 -8.78 20.33 -0.33
N GLU A 60 -8.17 19.13 -0.43
CA GLU A 60 -6.72 18.93 -0.55
C GLU A 60 -6.23 18.71 -2.00
N THR A 61 -7.14 18.87 -2.97
CA THR A 61 -6.85 18.56 -4.37
C THR A 61 -5.83 19.53 -4.97
N GLY A 62 -4.81 18.98 -5.64
CA GLY A 62 -3.76 19.79 -6.22
C GLY A 62 -2.67 18.99 -6.91
N PHE A 63 -1.66 19.70 -7.40
CA PHE A 63 -0.50 19.08 -8.04
C PHE A 63 0.37 18.33 -7.03
N ARG A 64 0.50 17.02 -7.20
CA ARG A 64 1.34 16.15 -6.36
C ARG A 64 2.01 15.08 -7.21
N ASN A 65 2.77 14.20 -6.57
CA ASN A 65 3.28 12.98 -7.22
C ASN A 65 2.09 12.11 -7.64
N ILE A 66 2.08 11.66 -8.90
CA ILE A 66 0.94 10.92 -9.47
C ILE A 66 0.56 9.67 -8.66
N VAL A 67 1.51 9.03 -7.96
CA VAL A 67 1.25 7.82 -7.16
C VAL A 67 0.84 8.09 -5.71
N SER A 68 0.77 9.35 -5.25
CA SER A 68 0.61 9.65 -3.82
C SER A 68 -0.72 9.19 -3.24
N ASP A 69 -1.82 9.32 -3.98
CA ASP A 69 -3.13 8.83 -3.52
C ASP A 69 -3.15 7.29 -3.43
N PHE A 70 -2.53 6.62 -4.43
CA PHE A 70 -2.42 5.16 -4.45
C PHE A 70 -1.54 4.62 -3.32
N ALA A 71 -0.39 5.25 -3.07
CA ALA A 71 0.52 4.86 -1.98
C ALA A 71 -0.15 4.96 -0.59
N ARG A 72 -1.18 5.79 -0.45
CA ARG A 72 -1.98 5.88 0.78
C ARG A 72 -3.08 4.83 0.83
N LEU A 73 -3.76 4.59 -0.28
CA LEU A 73 -4.85 3.63 -0.36
C LEU A 73 -4.38 2.18 -0.31
N GLU A 74 -3.29 1.86 -1.01
CA GLU A 74 -2.76 0.50 -1.15
C GLU A 74 -2.67 -0.27 0.18
N PRO A 75 -1.99 0.24 1.23
CA PRO A 75 -1.92 -0.48 2.50
C PRO A 75 -3.30 -0.64 3.15
N ILE A 76 -4.18 0.37 3.07
CA ILE A 76 -5.54 0.30 3.64
C ILE A 76 -6.32 -0.83 2.98
N PHE A 77 -6.37 -0.87 1.65
CA PHE A 77 -7.05 -1.93 0.91
C PHE A 77 -6.48 -3.31 1.26
N LYS A 78 -5.16 -3.46 1.25
CA LYS A 78 -4.51 -4.74 1.57
C LYS A 78 -4.85 -5.24 2.96
N PHE A 79 -4.78 -4.38 3.98
CA PHE A 79 -5.05 -4.77 5.37
C PHE A 79 -6.54 -4.94 5.70
N GLU A 80 -7.43 -4.20 5.04
CA GLU A 80 -8.88 -4.27 5.30
C GLU A 80 -9.58 -5.37 4.48
N MET A 81 -9.09 -5.68 3.28
CA MET A 81 -9.72 -6.66 2.39
C MET A 81 -9.14 -8.07 2.52
N THR A 82 -7.89 -8.22 3.00
CA THR A 82 -7.28 -9.54 3.16
C THR A 82 -7.59 -10.12 4.54
N ARG A 83 -7.98 -11.39 4.57
CA ARG A 83 -8.24 -12.13 5.80
C ARG A 83 -6.95 -12.30 6.60
N MET A 84 -6.99 -11.92 7.88
CA MET A 84 -5.88 -12.07 8.83
C MET A 84 -6.35 -12.80 10.09
N GLY A 85 -6.80 -14.05 9.94
CA GLY A 85 -7.42 -14.83 11.02
C GLY A 85 -6.49 -15.86 11.68
N SER A 86 -5.36 -16.17 11.04
CA SER A 86 -4.43 -17.20 11.48
C SER A 86 -2.97 -16.82 11.17
N GLU A 87 -2.03 -17.54 11.80
CA GLU A 87 -0.61 -17.42 11.46
C GLU A 87 -0.33 -17.78 10.00
N ALA A 88 -1.03 -18.77 9.44
CA ALA A 88 -0.92 -19.14 8.04
C ALA A 88 -1.36 -18.00 7.10
N ASP A 89 -2.44 -17.29 7.44
CA ASP A 89 -2.86 -16.10 6.68
C ASP A 89 -1.79 -15.01 6.72
N MET A 90 -1.20 -14.77 7.89
CA MET A 90 -0.12 -13.80 8.06
C MET A 90 1.12 -14.16 7.23
N VAL A 91 1.53 -15.44 7.23
CA VAL A 91 2.66 -15.91 6.41
C VAL A 91 2.36 -15.70 4.93
N ALA A 92 1.17 -16.08 4.45
CA ALA A 92 0.79 -15.90 3.05
C ALA A 92 0.74 -14.42 2.63
N PHE A 93 0.25 -13.53 3.52
CA PHE A 93 0.25 -12.09 3.31
C PHE A 93 1.68 -11.52 3.23
N LEU A 94 2.57 -11.93 4.14
CA LEU A 94 3.96 -11.49 4.15
C LEU A 94 4.73 -11.96 2.90
N GLU A 95 4.47 -13.18 2.42
CA GLU A 95 5.05 -13.69 1.16
C GLU A 95 4.59 -12.85 -0.04
N MET A 96 3.31 -12.49 -0.09
CA MET A 96 2.75 -11.61 -1.12
C MET A 96 3.40 -10.23 -1.09
N GLU A 97 3.45 -9.58 0.08
CA GLU A 97 4.08 -8.26 0.22
C GLU A 97 5.56 -8.29 -0.17
N GLN A 98 6.28 -9.34 0.20
CA GLN A 98 7.68 -9.50 -0.20
C GLN A 98 7.82 -9.65 -1.73
N ALA A 99 6.88 -10.30 -2.41
CA ALA A 99 6.91 -10.44 -3.85
C ALA A 99 6.57 -9.12 -4.57
N LEU A 100 5.56 -8.39 -4.09
CA LEU A 100 5.19 -7.07 -4.61
C LEU A 100 6.32 -6.05 -4.47
N ALA A 101 7.02 -6.07 -3.33
CA ALA A 101 8.15 -5.17 -3.06
C ALA A 101 9.40 -5.43 -3.94
N ARG A 102 9.41 -6.48 -4.79
CA ARG A 102 10.52 -6.76 -5.71
C ARG A 102 10.46 -5.94 -7.00
N ALA A 103 9.30 -5.41 -7.36
CA ALA A 103 9.18 -4.56 -8.54
C ALA A 103 9.99 -3.27 -8.35
N ASN A 104 10.76 -2.89 -9.36
CA ASN A 104 11.66 -1.72 -9.28
C ASN A 104 11.23 -0.57 -10.20
N SER A 105 10.17 -0.76 -10.97
CA SER A 105 9.62 0.27 -11.86
C SER A 105 8.09 0.18 -11.97
N LEU A 106 7.45 1.28 -12.40
CA LEU A 106 5.99 1.37 -12.52
C LEU A 106 5.41 0.62 -13.73
N ASP A 107 6.25 0.34 -14.72
CA ASP A 107 5.91 -0.43 -15.93
C ASP A 107 6.11 -1.94 -15.74
N GLU A 108 6.70 -2.35 -14.62
CA GLU A 108 6.84 -3.76 -14.23
C GLU A 108 5.56 -4.21 -13.52
N VAL A 109 4.90 -5.23 -14.07
CA VAL A 109 3.85 -5.94 -13.33
C VAL A 109 4.55 -6.90 -12.37
N PRO A 110 4.43 -6.70 -11.03
CA PRO A 110 5.06 -7.61 -10.08
C PRO A 110 4.52 -9.03 -10.27
N THR A 111 5.24 -10.06 -9.83
CA THR A 111 4.69 -11.42 -9.83
C THR A 111 3.87 -11.63 -8.56
N LEU A 112 2.57 -11.93 -8.69
CA LEU A 112 1.78 -12.38 -7.55
C LEU A 112 2.32 -13.70 -7.02
N VAL A 113 2.78 -13.69 -5.77
CA VAL A 113 3.12 -14.91 -5.02
C VAL A 113 2.22 -14.94 -3.81
N TYR A 114 1.15 -15.75 -3.89
CA TYR A 114 0.23 -15.96 -2.78
C TYR A 114 -0.11 -17.45 -2.68
N ARG A 115 0.06 -18.02 -1.48
CA ARG A 115 -0.15 -19.45 -1.21
C ARG A 115 -1.33 -19.72 -0.27
N GLY A 116 -2.03 -18.68 0.16
CA GLY A 116 -3.25 -18.82 0.94
C GLY A 116 -4.45 -19.15 0.05
N ASP A 117 -5.62 -19.19 0.68
CA ASP A 117 -6.90 -19.53 0.03
C ASP A 117 -7.94 -18.40 0.15
N ASP A 118 -7.51 -17.18 0.50
CA ASP A 118 -8.41 -16.05 0.60
C ASP A 118 -8.84 -15.54 -0.79
N PRO A 119 -10.12 -15.67 -1.17
CA PRO A 119 -10.62 -15.20 -2.45
C PRO A 119 -10.62 -13.67 -2.58
N ALA A 120 -10.46 -12.91 -1.48
CA ALA A 120 -10.38 -11.46 -1.52
C ALA A 120 -9.02 -10.93 -2.01
N VAL A 121 -7.99 -11.78 -2.08
CA VAL A 121 -6.63 -11.40 -2.51
C VAL A 121 -6.60 -10.88 -3.94
N ASP A 122 -7.43 -11.42 -4.83
CA ASP A 122 -7.56 -10.96 -6.21
C ASP A 122 -8.02 -9.49 -6.31
N LYS A 123 -8.61 -8.93 -5.24
CA LYS A 123 -9.07 -7.53 -5.21
C LYS A 123 -7.99 -6.55 -4.79
N VAL A 124 -6.90 -7.03 -4.20
CA VAL A 124 -5.81 -6.19 -3.64
C VAL A 124 -4.49 -6.34 -4.38
N TYR A 125 -4.47 -7.15 -5.43
CA TYR A 125 -3.40 -7.31 -6.40
C TYR A 125 -3.71 -6.52 -7.69
#